data_AF-A0A7C7EY95-F1
#
_entry.id   AF-A0A7C7EY95-F1
#
_cell.length_a   1.000
_cell.length_b   1.000
_cell.length_c   1.000
_cell.angle_alpha   90.00
_cell.angle_beta   90.00
_cell.angle_gamma   90.00
#
_symmetry.space_group_name_H-M   'P 1'
#
loop_
_entity.id
_entity.type
_entity.pdbx_description
1 polymer ?
#
loop_
_entity_poly.entity_id
_entity_poly.type
_entity_poly.pdbx_seq_one_letter_code
_entity_poly.pdbx_strand_id
1 'polypeptide(L)'
;YAIAACTADEIYTRAFLAKIADNIISVNDIQASFCIGRIDEDEIGISARSLNEVNVQVIMEQLGGGGHFNNAATQIKEITIDQAKALLIDKLIRLEDGGMTTMKIILTKEVKGKGKAGDIIDIPAGHANFLIRTNQAVLATVDNIKQLEKKKREEKEAMEKHLNEMRELKTVIESRPVDIHVRVGKDGKLFGTVSTKQIADEYKAQHDIVLDKRKMLPDKQIDALGTYQIPIQLHKEVTALITIHVVEKK
;
A
#
# COMPACT_ATOMS: atom_id res chain seq x y z
N TYR A 1 25.24 16.97 12.09
CA TYR A 1 25.83 17.48 13.35
C TYR A 1 27.14 16.75 13.65
N ALA A 2 27.92 17.19 14.64
CA ALA A 2 29.09 16.47 15.15
C ALA A 2 29.11 16.41 16.68
N ILE A 3 29.65 15.32 17.23
CA ILE A 3 29.75 15.08 18.67
C ILE A 3 31.20 14.73 19.00
N ALA A 4 31.82 15.52 19.87
CA ALA A 4 33.11 15.21 20.48
C ALA A 4 32.92 14.83 21.94
N ALA A 5 33.66 13.81 22.38
CA ALA A 5 33.71 13.38 23.76
C ALA A 5 35.15 13.49 24.28
N CYS A 6 35.33 14.19 25.38
CA CYS A 6 36.61 14.28 26.09
C CYS A 6 36.97 12.94 26.74
N THR A 7 38.24 12.79 27.13
CA THR A 7 38.68 11.60 27.87
C THR A 7 38.01 11.57 29.27
N ALA A 8 37.79 10.38 29.80
CA ALA A 8 36.99 10.18 31.01
C ALA A 8 37.74 10.40 32.34
N ASP A 9 39.07 10.54 32.26
CA ASP A 9 40.04 10.62 33.35
C ASP A 9 40.35 12.06 33.81
N GLU A 10 39.92 13.07 33.05
CA GLU A 10 40.13 14.48 33.39
C GLU A 10 38.80 15.19 33.68
N ILE A 11 38.85 16.21 34.55
CA ILE A 11 37.74 17.14 34.80
C ILE A 11 37.99 18.42 34.01
N TYR A 12 37.01 18.80 33.18
CA TYR A 12 37.09 19.93 32.27
C TYR A 12 36.17 21.06 32.72
N THR A 13 36.56 22.30 32.40
CA THR A 13 35.67 23.44 32.64
C THR A 13 34.55 23.49 31.61
N ARG A 14 33.38 24.00 31.99
CA ARG A 14 32.28 24.25 31.05
C ARG A 14 32.68 25.18 29.90
N ALA A 15 33.52 26.18 30.18
CA ALA A 15 34.07 27.08 29.18
C ALA A 15 34.95 26.35 28.15
N PHE A 16 35.70 25.33 28.59
CA PHE A 16 36.47 24.48 27.68
C PHE A 16 35.55 23.70 26.74
N LEU A 17 34.51 23.03 27.26
CA LEU A 17 33.55 22.28 26.42
C LEU A 17 32.85 23.19 25.40
N ALA A 18 32.44 24.40 25.82
CA ALA A 18 31.87 25.41 24.93
C ALA A 18 32.82 25.78 23.79
N LYS A 19 34.10 26.04 24.10
CA LYS A 19 35.13 26.38 23.12
C LYS A 19 35.39 25.25 22.12
N ILE A 20 35.35 23.99 22.57
CA ILE A 20 35.48 22.84 21.68
C ILE A 20 34.29 22.75 20.72
N ALA A 21 33.06 22.95 21.20
CA ALA A 21 31.90 23.01 20.33
C ALA A 21 32.01 24.15 19.30
N ASP A 22 32.42 25.36 19.71
CA ASP A 22 32.65 26.50 18.80
C ASP A 22 33.71 26.20 17.71
N ASN A 23 34.76 25.44 18.04
CA ASN A 23 35.75 25.04 17.06
C ASN A 23 35.20 24.00 16.07
N ILE A 24 34.42 23.03 16.55
CA ILE A 24 33.85 21.96 15.71
C ILE A 24 32.88 22.55 14.69
N ILE A 25 32.04 23.51 15.07
CA ILE A 25 31.08 24.10 14.14
C ILE A 25 31.73 24.89 12.99
N SER A 26 33.01 25.25 13.13
CA SER A 26 33.77 25.91 12.06
C SER A 26 34.23 24.95 10.96
N VAL A 27 34.03 23.63 11.13
CA VAL A 27 34.30 22.63 10.08
C VAL A 27 33.16 22.61 9.07
N ASN A 28 33.50 22.52 7.78
CA ASN A 28 32.53 22.49 6.68
C ASN A 28 31.44 21.42 6.90
N ASP A 29 30.21 21.79 6.54
CA ASP A 29 29.01 20.93 6.58
C ASP A 29 28.52 20.54 7.99
N ILE A 30 28.99 21.21 9.05
CA ILE A 30 28.50 21.01 10.42
C ILE A 30 27.51 22.12 10.82
N GLN A 31 26.21 21.78 10.85
CA GLN A 31 25.14 22.72 11.26
C GLN A 31 24.93 22.82 12.78
N ALA A 32 25.38 21.81 13.52
CA ALA A 32 25.37 21.79 14.98
C ALA A 32 26.50 20.91 15.51
N SER A 33 27.09 21.31 16.62
CA SER A 33 28.19 20.62 17.29
C SER A 33 27.94 20.47 18.78
N PHE A 34 28.35 19.34 19.33
CA PHE A 34 28.21 19.01 20.74
C PHE A 34 29.55 18.56 21.31
N CYS A 35 29.89 19.01 22.52
CA CYS A 35 31.06 18.57 23.26
C CYS A 35 30.63 18.03 24.62
N ILE A 36 31.05 16.80 24.93
CA ILE A 36 30.73 16.06 26.15
C ILE A 36 32.00 15.91 26.97
N GLY A 37 31.95 16.21 28.26
CA GLY A 37 33.08 15.96 29.16
C GLY A 37 32.66 15.92 30.62
N ARG A 38 33.48 15.30 31.46
CA ARG A 38 33.32 15.32 32.92
C ARG A 38 33.62 16.74 33.42
N ILE A 39 32.71 17.33 34.17
CA ILE A 39 32.84 18.72 34.69
C ILE A 39 32.94 18.76 36.22
N ASP A 40 32.60 17.67 36.90
CA ASP A 40 32.79 17.42 38.32
C ASP A 40 32.94 15.91 38.57
N GLU A 41 33.22 15.45 39.79
CA GLU A 41 33.44 14.04 40.13
C GLU A 41 32.32 13.13 39.60
N ASP A 42 31.06 13.55 39.78
CA ASP A 42 29.85 12.81 39.40
C ASP A 42 28.98 13.53 38.36
N GLU A 43 29.53 14.52 37.63
CA GLU A 43 28.75 15.33 36.70
C GLU A 43 29.35 15.38 35.30
N ILE A 44 28.52 15.10 34.30
CA ILE A 44 28.87 15.21 32.88
C ILE A 44 28.18 16.44 32.29
N GLY A 45 28.98 17.31 31.67
CA GLY A 45 28.51 18.46 30.91
C GLY A 45 28.39 18.15 29.42
N ILE A 46 27.36 18.69 28.78
CA ILE A 46 27.23 18.74 27.32
C ILE A 46 27.07 20.20 26.91
N SER A 47 27.97 20.71 26.07
CA SER A 47 27.86 22.03 25.45
C SER A 47 27.47 21.90 23.99
N ALA A 48 26.53 22.72 23.53
CA ALA A 48 25.99 22.70 22.18
C ALA A 48 26.11 24.06 21.48
N ARG A 49 26.41 24.01 20.17
CA ARG A 49 26.45 25.15 19.25
C ARG A 49 25.74 24.81 17.94
N SER A 50 25.12 25.79 17.29
CA SER A 50 24.54 25.63 15.95
C SER A 50 24.59 26.90 15.09
N LEU A 51 24.49 26.71 13.77
CA LEU A 51 24.46 27.77 12.75
C LEU A 51 23.02 28.04 12.30
N ASN A 52 22.18 28.72 13.11
CA ASN A 52 20.83 29.23 12.76
C ASN A 52 19.78 28.24 12.21
N GLU A 53 20.15 27.03 11.78
CA GLU A 53 19.28 26.03 11.16
C GLU A 53 18.82 24.97 12.18
N VAL A 54 19.61 24.76 13.25
CA VAL A 54 19.33 23.75 14.28
C VAL A 54 19.08 24.44 15.61
N ASN A 55 17.93 24.18 16.24
CA ASN A 55 17.61 24.71 17.56
C ASN A 55 18.21 23.82 18.67
N VAL A 56 19.40 24.16 19.14
CA VAL A 56 20.09 23.38 20.19
C VAL A 56 19.49 23.58 21.59
N GLN A 57 18.73 24.64 21.80
CA GLN A 57 18.02 24.89 23.05
C GLN A 57 17.08 23.73 23.40
N VAL A 58 16.23 23.33 22.44
CA VAL A 58 15.23 22.28 22.64
C VAL A 58 15.88 20.94 22.97
N ILE A 59 17.02 20.62 22.35
CA ILE A 59 17.79 19.39 22.64
C ILE A 59 18.28 19.40 24.08
N MET A 60 18.88 20.51 24.51
CA MET A 60 19.45 20.63 25.85
C MET A 60 18.36 20.66 26.93
N GLU A 61 17.23 21.35 26.69
CA GLU A 61 16.07 21.34 27.59
C GLU A 61 15.50 19.93 27.80
N GLN A 62 15.41 19.11 26.75
CA GLN A 62 15.01 17.71 26.86
C GLN A 62 15.98 16.84 27.66
N LEU A 63 17.22 17.30 27.83
CA LEU A 63 18.24 16.68 28.66
C LEU A 63 18.37 17.37 30.04
N GLY A 64 17.41 18.22 30.42
CA GLY A 64 17.40 18.92 31.71
C GLY A 64 18.27 20.18 31.79
N GLY A 65 18.77 20.66 30.64
CA GLY A 65 19.59 21.87 30.53
C GLY A 65 18.79 23.09 30.08
N GLY A 66 19.46 24.00 29.39
CA GLY A 66 18.84 25.22 28.85
C GLY A 66 19.81 26.06 28.00
N GLY A 67 19.35 27.25 27.60
CA GLY A 67 20.17 28.20 26.85
C GLY A 67 19.36 28.98 25.81
N HIS A 68 19.97 29.20 24.65
CA HIS A 68 19.42 29.91 23.51
C HIS A 68 19.46 29.04 22.25
N PHE A 69 18.71 29.46 21.23
CA PHE A 69 18.54 28.76 19.96
C PHE A 69 19.86 28.21 19.37
N ASN A 70 20.94 29.01 19.37
CA ASN A 70 22.24 28.61 18.83
C ASN A 70 23.26 28.13 19.87
N ASN A 71 23.01 28.36 21.16
CA ASN A 71 23.99 28.18 22.23
C ASN A 71 23.29 27.63 23.47
N ALA A 72 23.52 26.37 23.80
CA ALA A 72 22.88 25.74 24.94
C ALA A 72 23.80 24.74 25.63
N ALA A 73 23.45 24.33 26.85
CA ALA A 73 24.18 23.31 27.58
C ALA A 73 23.27 22.55 28.55
N THR A 74 23.68 21.33 28.90
CA THR A 74 23.11 20.58 30.02
C THR A 74 24.21 20.02 30.91
N GLN A 75 23.85 19.65 32.14
CA GLN A 75 24.70 18.97 33.08
C GLN A 75 23.90 17.83 33.71
N ILE A 76 24.47 16.63 33.74
CA ILE A 76 23.76 15.43 34.14
C ILE A 76 24.60 14.70 35.18
N LYS A 77 23.98 14.42 36.33
CA LYS A 77 24.61 13.75 37.47
C LYS A 77 24.56 12.23 37.33
N GLU A 78 25.54 11.56 37.94
CA GLU A 78 25.59 10.11 38.14
C GLU A 78 25.55 9.30 36.84
N ILE A 79 26.14 9.82 35.77
CA ILE A 79 26.26 9.11 34.49
C ILE A 79 27.68 9.15 33.93
N THR A 80 28.00 8.22 33.02
CA THR A 80 29.25 8.22 32.28
C THR A 80 29.16 9.06 31.01
N ILE A 81 30.33 9.41 30.43
CA ILE A 81 30.40 10.09 29.12
C ILE A 81 29.68 9.27 28.03
N ASP A 82 29.82 7.95 28.04
CA ASP A 82 29.16 7.07 27.06
C ASP A 82 27.63 7.08 27.22
N GLN A 83 27.13 7.08 28.45
CA GLN A 83 25.70 7.21 28.73
C GLN A 83 25.18 8.59 28.29
N ALA A 84 25.92 9.66 28.57
CA ALA A 84 25.57 11.01 28.14
C ALA A 84 25.51 11.11 26.60
N LYS A 85 26.47 10.50 25.91
CA LYS A 85 26.51 10.41 24.45
C LYS A 85 25.31 9.65 23.89
N ALA A 86 24.96 8.51 24.48
CA ALA A 86 23.79 7.73 24.07
C ALA A 86 22.49 8.52 24.23
N LEU A 87 22.32 9.23 25.35
CA LEU A 87 21.15 10.10 25.59
C LEU A 87 21.06 11.23 24.58
N LEU A 88 22.18 11.88 24.26
CA LEU A 88 22.22 12.94 23.26
C LEU A 88 21.84 12.42 21.86
N ILE A 89 22.38 11.28 21.46
CA ILE A 89 22.07 10.66 20.16
C ILE A 89 20.58 10.30 20.07
N ASP A 90 19.98 9.76 21.14
CA ASP A 90 18.53 9.50 21.19
C ASP A 90 17.71 10.78 20.94
N LYS A 91 18.11 11.94 21.50
CA LYS A 91 17.39 13.21 21.26
C LYS A 91 17.60 13.73 19.85
N LEU A 92 18.80 13.61 19.31
CA LEU A 92 19.11 14.05 17.94
C LEU A 92 18.32 13.24 16.90
N ILE A 93 18.28 11.92 17.02
CA ILE A 93 17.49 11.05 16.14
C ILE A 93 16.00 11.44 16.21
N ARG A 94 15.46 11.63 17.41
CA ARG A 94 14.07 12.07 17.58
C ARG A 94 13.79 13.42 16.94
N LEU A 95 14.75 14.34 16.87
CA LEU A 95 14.55 15.65 16.24
C LEU A 95 14.69 15.60 14.73
N GLU A 96 15.62 14.82 14.20
CA GLU A 96 15.73 14.58 12.75
C GLU A 96 14.48 13.89 12.19
N ASP A 97 13.87 12.99 12.96
CA ASP A 97 12.62 12.32 12.61
C ASP A 97 11.35 13.13 12.98
N GLY A 98 11.49 14.38 13.43
CA GLY A 98 10.36 15.23 13.82
C GLY A 98 9.53 14.69 15.00
N GLY A 99 10.09 13.79 15.80
CA GLY A 99 9.46 13.14 16.95
C GLY A 99 8.55 11.97 16.59
N MET A 100 8.52 11.52 15.33
CA MET A 100 7.65 10.45 14.87
C MET A 100 8.46 9.17 14.64
N THR A 101 8.44 8.25 15.60
CA THR A 101 8.80 6.85 15.33
C THR A 101 7.94 6.36 14.16
N THR A 102 8.53 5.83 13.09
CA THR A 102 7.76 5.26 11.98
C THR A 102 7.51 3.76 12.20
N MET A 103 6.47 3.23 11.56
CA MET A 103 6.05 1.84 11.71
C MET A 103 5.50 1.32 10.38
N LYS A 104 5.97 0.15 9.97
CA LYS A 104 5.46 -0.56 8.80
C LYS A 104 4.20 -1.35 9.14
N ILE A 105 3.15 -1.09 8.39
CA ILE A 105 1.85 -1.74 8.55
C ILE A 105 1.32 -2.21 7.20
N ILE A 106 0.45 -3.21 7.23
CA ILE A 106 -0.33 -3.70 6.09
C ILE A 106 -1.75 -3.20 6.26
N LEU A 107 -2.26 -2.44 5.30
CA LEU A 107 -3.65 -1.99 5.31
C LEU A 107 -4.60 -3.17 5.10
N THR A 108 -5.61 -3.31 5.96
CA THR A 108 -6.68 -4.31 5.78
C THR A 108 -7.88 -3.73 5.06
N LYS A 109 -8.00 -2.39 5.01
CA LYS A 109 -9.06 -1.64 4.33
C LYS A 109 -8.44 -0.50 3.54
N GLU A 110 -9.18 0.01 2.56
CA GLU A 110 -8.78 1.23 1.86
C GLU A 110 -8.80 2.43 2.81
N VAL A 111 -7.70 3.18 2.84
CA VAL A 111 -7.54 4.39 3.65
C VAL A 111 -7.28 5.55 2.71
N LYS A 112 -8.19 6.54 2.72
CA LYS A 112 -8.15 7.69 1.82
C LYS A 112 -6.79 8.40 1.89
N GLY A 113 -6.13 8.51 0.74
CA GLY A 113 -4.83 9.19 0.62
C GLY A 113 -3.63 8.39 1.16
N LYS A 114 -3.80 7.13 1.59
CA LYS A 114 -2.70 6.29 2.09
C LYS A 114 -2.51 5.02 1.28
N GLY A 115 -3.59 4.36 0.86
CA GLY A 115 -3.51 3.13 0.07
C GLY A 115 -4.77 2.29 0.12
N LYS A 116 -4.74 1.17 -0.61
CA LYS A 116 -5.80 0.17 -0.69
C LYS A 116 -5.53 -0.98 0.29
N ALA A 117 -6.54 -1.84 0.47
CA ALA A 117 -6.37 -3.07 1.24
C ALA A 117 -5.27 -3.95 0.63
N GLY A 118 -4.34 -4.41 1.47
CA GLY A 118 -3.18 -5.21 1.08
C GLY A 118 -1.94 -4.41 0.69
N ASP A 119 -1.94 -3.08 0.86
CA ASP A 119 -0.75 -2.25 0.69
C ASP A 119 0.10 -2.23 1.97
N ILE A 120 1.41 -2.29 1.81
CA ILE A 120 2.37 -2.16 2.90
C ILE A 120 2.88 -0.72 2.89
N ILE A 121 2.65 0.01 3.98
CA ILE A 121 3.03 1.43 4.11
C ILE A 121 3.88 1.66 5.36
N ASP A 122 4.76 2.64 5.29
CA ASP A 122 5.56 3.12 6.42
C ASP A 122 5.02 4.49 6.86
N ILE A 123 4.52 4.58 8.09
CA ILE A 123 3.86 5.80 8.59
C ILE A 123 4.20 6.04 10.06
N PRO A 124 4.01 7.26 10.59
CA PRO A 124 4.19 7.55 12.00
C PRO A 124 3.43 6.58 12.91
N ALA A 125 4.10 6.06 13.93
CA ALA A 125 3.64 5.03 14.86
C ALA A 125 2.33 5.43 15.55
N GLY A 126 2.16 6.71 15.89
CA GLY A 126 0.89 7.21 16.43
C GLY A 126 -0.29 6.95 15.49
N HIS A 127 -0.13 7.27 14.20
CA HIS A 127 -1.15 7.02 13.19
C HIS A 127 -1.27 5.53 12.85
N ALA A 128 -0.16 4.78 12.84
CA ALA A 128 -0.16 3.33 12.65
C ALA A 128 -0.97 2.62 13.74
N ASN A 129 -0.71 2.95 15.00
CA ASN A 129 -1.43 2.40 16.15
C ASN A 129 -2.93 2.72 16.09
N PHE A 130 -3.29 3.92 15.63
CA PHE A 130 -4.70 4.27 15.38
C PHE A 130 -5.35 3.37 14.33
N LEU A 131 -4.68 3.15 13.18
CA LEU A 131 -5.20 2.27 12.12
C LEU A 131 -5.31 0.81 12.58
N ILE A 132 -4.33 0.33 13.36
CA ILE A 132 -4.36 -1.02 13.94
C ILE A 132 -5.53 -1.17 14.91
N ARG A 133 -5.71 -0.22 15.84
CA ARG A 133 -6.80 -0.25 16.83
C ARG A 133 -8.19 -0.15 16.18
N THR A 134 -8.29 0.52 15.03
CA THR A 134 -9.55 0.61 14.27
C THR A 134 -9.74 -0.55 13.26
N ASN A 135 -8.90 -1.59 13.31
CA ASN A 135 -8.95 -2.75 12.41
C ASN A 135 -8.85 -2.36 10.92
N GLN A 136 -8.14 -1.27 10.62
CA GLN A 136 -7.85 -0.79 9.28
C GLN A 136 -6.45 -1.18 8.80
N ALA A 137 -5.60 -1.67 9.70
CA ALA A 137 -4.28 -2.18 9.39
C ALA A 137 -3.83 -3.26 10.38
N VAL A 138 -2.80 -4.01 10.01
CA VAL A 138 -2.06 -4.94 10.87
C VAL A 138 -0.56 -4.65 10.77
N LEU A 139 0.21 -5.14 11.71
CA LEU A 139 1.67 -5.01 11.66
C LEU A 139 2.26 -5.73 10.44
N ALA A 140 3.22 -5.10 9.77
CA ALA A 140 3.96 -5.73 8.68
C ALA A 140 5.06 -6.65 9.21
N THR A 141 4.67 -7.67 9.99
CA THR A 141 5.58 -8.73 10.42
C THR A 141 5.90 -9.67 9.27
N VAL A 142 7.02 -10.40 9.36
CA VAL A 142 7.41 -11.40 8.36
C VAL A 142 6.29 -12.41 8.09
N ASP A 143 5.58 -12.84 9.13
CA ASP A 143 4.48 -13.79 9.00
C ASP A 143 3.27 -13.18 8.31
N ASN A 144 2.88 -11.95 8.66
CA ASN A 144 1.75 -11.27 8.03
C ASN A 144 2.01 -10.97 6.56
N ILE A 145 3.26 -10.61 6.21
CA ILE A 145 3.68 -10.41 4.82
C ILE A 145 3.56 -11.72 4.05
N LYS A 146 4.08 -12.83 4.58
CA LYS A 146 3.96 -14.15 3.93
C LYS A 146 2.51 -14.59 3.76
N GLN A 147 1.66 -14.37 4.76
CA GLN A 147 0.23 -14.68 4.67
C GLN A 147 -0.47 -13.85 3.60
N LEU A 148 -0.14 -12.56 3.50
CA LEU A 148 -0.67 -11.68 2.46
C LEU A 148 -0.24 -12.14 1.07
N GLU A 149 1.04 -12.46 0.89
CA GLU A 149 1.57 -12.96 -0.39
C GLU A 149 0.92 -14.28 -0.79
N LYS A 150 0.78 -15.22 0.15
CA LYS A 150 0.08 -16.49 -0.08
C LYS A 150 -1.36 -16.25 -0.51
N LYS A 151 -2.09 -15.39 0.20
CA LYS A 151 -3.49 -15.06 -0.13
C LYS A 151 -3.61 -14.40 -1.50
N LYS A 152 -2.75 -13.43 -1.82
CA LYS A 152 -2.70 -12.78 -3.15
C LYS A 152 -2.43 -13.79 -4.26
N ARG A 153 -1.55 -14.77 -4.01
CA ARG A 153 -1.25 -15.83 -4.98
C ARG A 153 -2.47 -16.74 -5.20
N GLU A 154 -3.09 -17.22 -4.13
CA GLU A 154 -4.28 -18.08 -4.20
C GLU A 154 -5.45 -17.38 -4.90
N GLU A 155 -5.69 -16.10 -4.60
CA GLU A 155 -6.71 -15.29 -5.27
C GLU A 155 -6.41 -15.12 -6.76
N LYS A 156 -5.14 -14.86 -7.11
CA LYS A 156 -4.70 -14.74 -8.51
C LYS A 156 -4.88 -16.05 -9.27
N GLU A 157 -4.44 -17.17 -8.70
CA GLU A 157 -4.61 -18.51 -9.29
C GLU A 157 -6.08 -18.86 -9.48
N ALA A 158 -6.94 -18.54 -8.52
CA ALA A 158 -8.39 -18.75 -8.64
C ALA A 158 -9.02 -17.88 -9.73
N MET A 159 -8.61 -16.60 -9.83
CA MET A 159 -9.08 -15.69 -10.89
C MET A 159 -8.63 -16.17 -12.28
N GLU A 160 -7.38 -16.58 -12.43
CA GLU A 160 -6.84 -17.11 -13.69
C GLU A 160 -7.53 -18.40 -14.10
N LYS A 161 -7.76 -19.32 -13.15
CA LYS A 161 -8.51 -20.55 -13.39
C LYS A 161 -9.93 -20.26 -13.89
N HIS A 162 -10.65 -19.37 -13.20
CA HIS A 162 -12.00 -18.99 -13.60
C HIS A 162 -12.03 -18.32 -14.99
N LEU A 163 -11.06 -17.44 -15.28
CA LEU A 163 -10.94 -16.82 -16.60
C LEU A 163 -10.70 -17.87 -17.70
N ASN A 164 -9.86 -18.88 -17.43
CA ASN A 164 -9.64 -19.98 -18.36
C ASN A 164 -10.88 -20.84 -18.54
N GLU A 165 -11.62 -21.18 -17.48
CA GLU A 165 -12.90 -21.89 -17.58
C GLU A 165 -13.90 -21.12 -18.47
N MET A 166 -13.95 -19.79 -18.36
CA MET A 166 -14.78 -18.95 -19.22
C MET A 166 -14.31 -18.93 -20.68
N ARG A 167 -12.99 -18.99 -20.93
CA ARG A 167 -12.42 -19.10 -22.29
C ARG A 167 -12.68 -20.46 -22.93
N GLU A 168 -12.63 -21.53 -22.15
CA GLU A 168 -13.00 -22.87 -22.58
C GLU A 168 -14.48 -22.91 -22.95
N LEU A 169 -15.35 -22.37 -22.08
CA LEU A 169 -16.78 -22.25 -22.36
C LEU A 169 -17.06 -21.43 -23.62
N LYS A 170 -16.31 -20.34 -23.84
CA LYS A 170 -16.38 -19.58 -25.09
C LYS A 170 -16.12 -20.47 -26.31
N THR A 171 -15.06 -21.26 -26.27
CA THR A 171 -14.68 -22.15 -27.38
C THR A 171 -15.77 -23.19 -27.64
N VAL A 172 -16.31 -23.78 -26.56
CA VAL A 172 -17.44 -24.72 -26.65
C VAL A 172 -18.65 -24.05 -27.30
N ILE A 173 -19.00 -22.84 -26.87
CA ILE A 173 -20.15 -22.11 -27.40
C ILE A 173 -19.98 -21.77 -28.89
N GLU A 174 -18.82 -21.29 -29.29
CA GLU A 174 -18.52 -20.90 -30.68
C GLU A 174 -18.49 -22.11 -31.63
N SER A 175 -18.10 -23.29 -31.13
CA SER A 175 -18.06 -24.54 -31.91
C SER A 175 -19.42 -25.24 -32.05
N ARG A 176 -20.43 -24.84 -31.27
CA ARG A 176 -21.73 -25.53 -31.17
C ARG A 176 -22.85 -24.59 -31.63
N PRO A 177 -23.19 -24.60 -32.93
CA PRO A 177 -24.33 -23.85 -33.41
C PRO A 177 -25.64 -24.41 -32.85
N VAL A 178 -26.68 -23.58 -32.80
CA VAL A 178 -28.02 -23.96 -32.34
C VAL A 178 -29.06 -23.73 -33.42
N ASP A 179 -29.93 -24.71 -33.63
CA ASP A 179 -30.99 -24.65 -34.63
C ASP A 179 -32.29 -24.16 -34.00
N ILE A 180 -32.80 -23.01 -34.43
CA ILE A 180 -34.04 -22.43 -33.94
C ILE A 180 -35.14 -22.63 -34.98
N HIS A 181 -36.10 -23.49 -34.63
CA HIS A 181 -37.21 -23.86 -35.49
C HIS A 181 -38.36 -22.86 -35.36
N VAL A 182 -38.67 -22.16 -36.46
CA VAL A 182 -39.67 -21.08 -36.50
C VAL A 182 -40.72 -21.30 -37.58
N ARG A 183 -41.92 -20.76 -37.40
CA ARG A 183 -42.97 -20.74 -38.43
C ARG A 183 -42.78 -19.53 -39.33
N VAL A 184 -42.71 -19.74 -40.64
CA VAL A 184 -42.55 -18.69 -41.66
C VAL A 184 -43.86 -18.41 -42.40
N GLY A 185 -44.02 -17.15 -42.82
CA GLY A 185 -45.12 -16.69 -43.67
C GLY A 185 -44.83 -16.84 -45.17
N LYS A 186 -45.78 -16.44 -46.01
CA LYS A 186 -45.75 -16.61 -47.48
C LYS A 186 -44.54 -15.96 -48.18
N ASP A 187 -43.83 -15.03 -47.54
CA ASP A 187 -42.69 -14.29 -48.10
C ASP A 187 -41.34 -14.62 -47.43
N GLY A 188 -41.24 -15.72 -46.67
CA GLY A 188 -39.99 -16.11 -45.98
C GLY A 188 -39.63 -15.27 -44.74
N LYS A 189 -40.48 -14.31 -44.36
CA LYS A 189 -40.42 -13.59 -43.08
C LYS A 189 -41.04 -14.43 -41.95
N LEU A 190 -40.46 -14.34 -40.76
CA LEU A 190 -40.97 -15.02 -39.57
C LEU A 190 -42.28 -14.39 -39.09
N PHE A 191 -43.17 -15.22 -38.52
CA PHE A 191 -44.27 -14.73 -37.68
C PHE A 191 -43.72 -14.33 -36.30
N GLY A 192 -43.05 -13.18 -36.24
CA GLY A 192 -42.43 -12.62 -35.02
C GLY A 192 -40.90 -12.56 -35.10
N THR A 193 -40.27 -12.30 -33.96
CA THR A 193 -38.81 -12.23 -33.83
C THR A 193 -38.29 -13.33 -32.90
N VAL A 194 -37.11 -13.86 -33.20
CA VAL A 194 -36.44 -14.78 -32.29
C VAL A 194 -35.89 -14.00 -31.11
N SER A 195 -36.36 -14.33 -29.91
CA SER A 195 -35.96 -13.67 -28.66
C SER A 195 -34.74 -14.33 -28.03
N THR A 196 -33.97 -13.59 -27.22
CA THR A 196 -32.85 -14.13 -26.43
C THR A 196 -33.29 -15.23 -25.46
N LYS A 197 -34.55 -15.21 -25.01
CA LYS A 197 -35.13 -16.30 -24.21
C LYS A 197 -35.22 -17.59 -25.03
N GLN A 198 -35.76 -17.53 -26.24
CA GLN A 198 -35.88 -18.71 -27.12
C GLN A 198 -34.51 -19.27 -27.46
N ILE A 199 -33.53 -18.41 -27.74
CA ILE A 199 -32.15 -18.83 -28.00
C ILE A 199 -31.57 -19.58 -26.80
N ALA A 200 -31.72 -19.04 -25.59
CA ALA A 200 -31.22 -19.68 -24.38
C ALA A 200 -31.93 -21.03 -24.08
N ASP A 201 -33.25 -21.09 -24.26
CA ASP A 201 -34.05 -22.30 -24.03
C ASP A 201 -33.67 -23.40 -25.03
N GLU A 202 -33.49 -23.06 -26.32
CA GLU A 202 -33.12 -24.00 -27.38
C GLU A 202 -31.66 -24.46 -27.24
N TYR A 203 -30.75 -23.55 -26.87
CA TYR A 203 -29.35 -23.89 -26.62
C TYR A 203 -29.22 -24.89 -25.46
N LYS A 204 -30.02 -24.69 -24.41
CA LYS A 204 -30.10 -25.65 -23.29
C LYS A 204 -30.66 -27.00 -23.76
N ALA A 205 -31.70 -27.01 -24.60
CA ALA A 205 -32.30 -28.25 -25.09
C ALA A 205 -31.34 -29.08 -25.96
N GLN A 206 -30.52 -28.43 -26.79
CA GLN A 206 -29.62 -29.10 -27.72
C GLN A 206 -28.24 -29.44 -27.13
N HIS A 207 -27.70 -28.58 -26.25
CA HIS A 207 -26.32 -28.68 -25.78
C HIS A 207 -26.18 -28.91 -24.27
N ASP A 208 -27.30 -28.94 -23.53
CA ASP A 208 -27.36 -29.02 -22.05
C ASP A 208 -26.56 -27.93 -21.32
N ILE A 209 -26.43 -26.76 -21.96
CA ILE A 209 -25.71 -25.60 -21.40
C ILE A 209 -26.71 -24.48 -21.12
N VAL A 210 -26.75 -24.00 -19.88
CA VAL A 210 -27.60 -22.89 -19.47
C VAL A 210 -26.91 -21.57 -19.79
N LEU A 211 -27.47 -20.82 -20.74
CA LEU A 211 -27.01 -19.48 -21.08
C LEU A 211 -27.88 -18.40 -20.42
N ASP A 212 -27.25 -17.37 -19.86
CA ASP A 212 -27.97 -16.21 -19.34
C ASP A 212 -28.36 -15.26 -20.47
N LYS A 213 -29.65 -15.25 -20.81
CA LYS A 213 -30.25 -14.38 -21.83
C LYS A 213 -30.00 -12.88 -21.60
N ARG A 214 -29.73 -12.43 -20.36
CA ARG A 214 -29.43 -11.01 -20.05
C ARG A 214 -28.02 -10.61 -20.49
N LYS A 215 -27.14 -11.58 -20.67
CA LYS A 215 -25.75 -11.37 -21.12
C LYS A 215 -25.61 -11.45 -22.64
N MET A 216 -26.69 -11.79 -23.35
CA MET A 216 -26.73 -11.76 -24.82
C MET A 216 -26.93 -10.32 -25.30
N LEU A 217 -26.15 -9.93 -26.30
CA LEU A 217 -26.13 -8.57 -26.86
C LEU A 217 -26.45 -8.61 -28.36
N PRO A 218 -27.70 -8.93 -28.77
CA PRO A 218 -28.07 -8.94 -30.18
C PRO A 218 -28.09 -7.52 -30.75
N ASP A 219 -27.33 -7.29 -31.82
CA ASP A 219 -27.27 -5.98 -32.51
C ASP A 219 -28.51 -5.70 -33.37
N LYS A 220 -29.19 -6.75 -33.84
CA LYS A 220 -30.35 -6.67 -34.73
C LYS A 220 -31.41 -7.69 -34.33
N GLN A 221 -32.66 -7.39 -34.66
CA GLN A 221 -33.75 -8.36 -34.54
C GLN A 221 -33.58 -9.48 -35.58
N ILE A 222 -34.01 -10.68 -35.19
CA ILE A 222 -33.96 -11.88 -36.03
C ILE A 222 -35.38 -12.16 -36.52
N ASP A 223 -35.69 -11.74 -37.74
CA ASP A 223 -37.03 -11.75 -38.36
C ASP A 223 -37.07 -12.47 -39.73
N ALA A 224 -35.94 -13.01 -40.19
CA ALA A 224 -35.83 -13.84 -41.40
C ALA A 224 -35.10 -15.17 -41.13
N LEU A 225 -35.28 -16.14 -42.04
CA LEU A 225 -34.48 -17.36 -42.04
C LEU A 225 -33.02 -17.02 -42.40
N GLY A 226 -32.07 -17.73 -41.79
CA GLY A 226 -30.66 -17.49 -42.05
C GLY A 226 -29.76 -17.89 -40.88
N THR A 227 -28.48 -17.54 -41.01
CA THR A 227 -27.49 -17.74 -39.95
C THR A 227 -27.15 -16.40 -39.30
N TYR A 228 -27.21 -16.36 -37.97
CA TYR A 228 -26.95 -15.16 -37.18
C TYR A 228 -25.87 -15.45 -36.15
N GLN A 229 -25.04 -14.45 -35.86
CA GLN A 229 -24.06 -14.51 -34.77
C GLN A 229 -24.47 -13.53 -33.69
N ILE A 230 -24.66 -14.03 -32.46
CA ILE A 230 -25.03 -13.19 -31.32
C ILE A 230 -23.90 -13.24 -30.29
N PRO A 231 -23.32 -12.08 -29.92
CA PRO A 231 -22.36 -12.03 -28.84
C PRO A 231 -23.04 -12.27 -27.48
N ILE A 232 -22.42 -13.11 -26.65
CA ILE A 232 -22.77 -13.33 -25.25
C ILE A 232 -21.58 -13.04 -24.35
N GLN A 233 -21.76 -12.17 -23.37
CA GLN A 233 -20.72 -11.82 -22.40
C GLN A 233 -20.66 -12.89 -21.30
N LEU A 234 -19.63 -13.73 -21.28
CA LEU A 234 -19.46 -14.77 -20.26
C LEU A 234 -18.80 -14.20 -19.00
N HIS A 235 -17.76 -13.38 -19.22
CA HIS A 235 -16.98 -12.68 -18.20
C HIS A 235 -16.67 -11.25 -18.66
N LYS A 236 -16.19 -10.38 -17.77
CA LYS A 236 -15.82 -8.99 -18.11
C LYS A 236 -14.86 -8.89 -19.30
N GLU A 237 -14.00 -9.88 -19.46
CA GLU A 237 -12.96 -9.96 -20.50
C GLU A 237 -13.22 -11.07 -21.53
N VAL A 238 -14.36 -11.78 -21.44
CA VAL A 238 -14.65 -12.92 -22.33
C VAL A 238 -16.05 -12.79 -22.91
N THR A 239 -16.10 -12.54 -24.21
CA THR A 239 -17.31 -12.57 -25.04
C THR A 239 -17.19 -13.70 -26.06
N ALA A 240 -18.23 -14.53 -26.14
CA ALA A 240 -18.37 -15.62 -27.11
C ALA A 240 -19.39 -15.26 -28.19
N LEU A 241 -19.24 -15.81 -29.40
CA LEU A 241 -20.19 -15.64 -30.50
C LEU A 241 -21.04 -16.90 -30.68
N ILE A 242 -22.33 -16.82 -30.33
CA ILE A 242 -23.27 -17.92 -30.56
C ILE A 242 -23.69 -17.90 -32.03
N THR A 243 -23.44 -19.00 -32.74
CA THR A 243 -23.95 -19.19 -34.11
C THR A 243 -25.34 -19.81 -34.04
N ILE A 244 -26.31 -19.18 -34.69
CA ILE A 244 -27.72 -19.56 -34.67
C ILE A 244 -28.17 -19.81 -36.10
N HIS A 245 -28.76 -20.97 -36.35
CA HIS A 245 -29.42 -21.27 -37.61
C HIS A 245 -30.93 -21.17 -37.42
N VAL A 246 -31.55 -20.21 -38.09
CA VAL A 246 -33.00 -20.03 -38.08
C VAL A 246 -33.57 -20.83 -39.24
N VAL A 247 -34.26 -21.92 -38.90
CA VAL A 247 -34.77 -22.90 -39.87
C VAL A 247 -36.29 -23.02 -39.81
N GLU A 248 -36.90 -23.34 -40.94
CA GLU A 248 -38.35 -23.53 -41.03
C GLU A 248 -38.78 -24.79 -40.26
N LYS A 249 -39.77 -24.64 -39.39
CA LYS A 249 -40.39 -25.75 -38.68
C LYS A 249 -41.29 -26.52 -39.66
N LYS A 250 -40.82 -27.69 -40.09
CA LYS A 250 -41.61 -28.66 -40.85
C LYS A 250 -42.79 -29.19 -40.02
#